data_AF-A0A7E6EJF1-F1
#
_entry.id   AF-A0A7E6EJF1-F1
#
_cell.length_a   1.000
_cell.length_b   1.000
_cell.length_c   1.000
_cell.angle_alpha   90.00
_cell.angle_beta   90.00
_cell.angle_gamma   90.00
#
_symmetry.space_group_name_H-M   'P 1'
#
loop_
_entity.id
_entity.type
_entity.pdbx_description
1 polymer ?
#
loop_
_entity_poly.entity_id
_entity_poly.type
_entity_poly.pdbx_seq_one_letter_code
_entity_poly.pdbx_strand_id
1 'polypeptide(L)'
;MFHHVVSYRRSLVLILCTILFLETQADSDICKICTCNSLTTRINCARRNLLSIPQPIPTNVEYLYLFGNNISTIKEGVFTGLSNLKTVSLDSNKISRIEKEMFQGLHNLEKLDLRWNNISTIKEGLFTGLSNLKTLGLRNNKISRIEKEMFQGLHNLEKLSLSFNKISRIEKEMFQGLHNLEIFYLENNNLMKCGCHLPAFVKYIKKVYNRTVAVSGTCQEGSGKRIPILDYSQCQNYSLFQRNLQCQTCSGIKCNE
;
A
#
# COMPACT_ATOMS: atom_id res chain seq x y z
N MET A 1 -15.22 -60.40 -26.20
CA MET A 1 -15.88 -59.64 -25.11
C MET A 1 -14.96 -58.57 -24.47
N PHE A 2 -14.06 -57.91 -25.24
CA PHE A 2 -13.10 -56.92 -24.67
C PHE A 2 -13.03 -55.56 -25.41
N HIS A 3 -13.82 -55.34 -26.47
CA HIS A 3 -13.83 -54.06 -27.20
C HIS A 3 -14.82 -53.01 -26.66
N HIS A 4 -15.73 -53.37 -25.75
CA HIS A 4 -16.71 -52.42 -25.19
C HIS A 4 -16.27 -51.71 -23.90
N VAL A 5 -15.22 -52.17 -23.21
CA VAL A 5 -14.78 -51.59 -21.92
C VAL A 5 -13.83 -50.39 -22.12
N VAL A 6 -13.13 -50.31 -23.26
CA VAL A 6 -12.17 -49.22 -23.55
C VAL A 6 -12.86 -47.94 -24.03
N SER A 7 -14.01 -48.06 -24.71
CA SER A 7 -14.80 -46.89 -25.15
C SER A 7 -15.44 -46.16 -23.96
N TYR A 8 -16.04 -46.91 -23.02
CA TYR A 8 -16.64 -46.34 -21.80
C TYR A 8 -15.63 -45.63 -20.90
N ARG A 9 -14.39 -46.13 -20.75
CA ARG A 9 -13.36 -45.43 -19.96
C ARG A 9 -12.90 -44.12 -20.60
N ARG A 10 -12.78 -44.05 -21.94
CA ARG A 10 -12.46 -42.79 -22.63
C ARG A 10 -13.62 -41.79 -22.54
N SER A 11 -14.86 -42.25 -22.69
CA SER A 11 -16.05 -41.42 -22.52
C SER A 11 -16.23 -40.95 -21.08
N LEU A 12 -16.01 -41.79 -20.07
CA LEU A 12 -16.05 -41.40 -18.65
C LEU A 12 -14.92 -40.45 -18.27
N VAL A 13 -13.70 -40.64 -18.78
CA VAL A 13 -12.59 -39.69 -18.54
C VAL A 13 -12.84 -38.36 -19.27
N LEU A 14 -13.42 -38.37 -20.47
CA LEU A 14 -13.81 -37.15 -21.17
C LEU A 14 -14.99 -36.46 -20.47
N ILE A 15 -15.97 -37.19 -19.93
CA ILE A 15 -17.10 -36.65 -19.17
C ILE A 15 -16.64 -36.15 -17.78
N LEU A 16 -15.74 -36.86 -17.09
CA LEU A 16 -15.10 -36.37 -15.86
C LEU A 16 -14.22 -35.16 -16.15
N CYS A 17 -13.45 -35.15 -17.24
CA CYS A 17 -12.68 -33.97 -17.64
C CYS A 17 -13.58 -32.81 -18.06
N THR A 18 -14.71 -33.03 -18.73
CA THR A 18 -15.65 -31.95 -19.06
C THR A 18 -16.44 -31.48 -17.85
N ILE A 19 -16.79 -32.35 -16.90
CA ILE A 19 -17.42 -31.97 -15.63
C ILE A 19 -16.40 -31.23 -14.75
N LEU A 20 -15.15 -31.70 -14.65
CA LEU A 20 -14.07 -30.98 -13.97
C LEU A 20 -13.74 -29.66 -14.68
N PHE A 21 -13.79 -29.58 -16.02
CA PHE A 21 -13.63 -28.33 -16.76
C PHE A 21 -14.83 -27.39 -16.58
N LEU A 22 -16.07 -27.91 -16.60
CA LEU A 22 -17.30 -27.14 -16.35
C LEU A 22 -17.38 -26.64 -14.90
N GLU A 23 -16.86 -27.41 -13.93
CA GLU A 23 -16.74 -27.00 -12.53
C GLU A 23 -15.59 -26.03 -12.30
N THR A 24 -14.48 -26.10 -13.06
CA THR A 24 -13.39 -25.11 -12.97
C THR A 24 -13.78 -23.72 -13.50
N GLN A 25 -14.94 -23.61 -14.16
CA GLN A 25 -15.53 -22.36 -14.65
C GLN A 25 -16.97 -22.14 -14.17
N ALA A 26 -17.35 -22.80 -13.07
CA ALA A 26 -18.49 -22.39 -12.26
C ALA A 26 -18.13 -21.09 -11.51
N ASP A 27 -18.05 -20.00 -12.26
CA ASP A 27 -18.45 -18.65 -11.88
C ASP A 27 -18.34 -18.35 -10.38
N SER A 28 -17.10 -18.20 -9.86
CA SER A 28 -16.89 -17.72 -8.48
C SER A 28 -17.80 -16.52 -8.25
N ASP A 29 -18.52 -16.40 -7.14
CA ASP A 29 -19.59 -15.39 -7.03
C ASP A 29 -19.10 -13.95 -7.27
N ILE A 30 -17.81 -13.66 -7.07
CA ILE A 30 -17.24 -12.38 -7.49
C ILE A 30 -17.36 -12.13 -9.00
N CYS A 31 -17.22 -13.14 -9.86
CA CYS A 31 -17.31 -13.04 -11.32
C CYS A 31 -18.74 -12.85 -11.85
N LYS A 32 -19.76 -13.15 -11.04
CA LYS A 32 -21.15 -12.73 -11.31
C LYS A 32 -21.30 -11.21 -11.22
N ILE A 33 -20.51 -10.60 -10.34
CA ILE A 33 -20.57 -9.17 -10.01
C ILE A 33 -19.44 -8.39 -10.67
N CYS A 34 -18.36 -9.01 -11.12
CA CYS A 34 -17.14 -8.38 -11.61
C CYS A 34 -16.73 -8.95 -12.97
N THR A 35 -15.83 -8.25 -13.67
CA THR A 35 -15.26 -8.80 -14.90
C THR A 35 -14.06 -9.67 -14.54
N CYS A 36 -14.20 -10.98 -14.76
CA CYS A 36 -13.12 -11.94 -14.67
C CYS A 36 -12.66 -12.33 -16.07
N ASN A 37 -11.36 -12.47 -16.27
CA ASN A 37 -10.81 -12.96 -17.54
C ASN A 37 -10.09 -14.28 -17.27
N SER A 38 -10.64 -15.39 -17.75
CA SER A 38 -10.13 -16.75 -17.51
C SER A 38 -8.73 -17.01 -18.09
N LEU A 39 -8.26 -16.18 -19.03
CA LEU A 39 -6.91 -16.24 -19.59
C LEU A 39 -5.90 -15.40 -18.79
N THR A 40 -6.36 -14.66 -17.78
CA THR A 40 -5.50 -13.82 -16.93
C THR A 40 -5.81 -14.05 -15.47
N THR A 41 -4.88 -13.71 -14.59
CA THR A 41 -5.08 -13.74 -13.14
C THR A 41 -5.68 -12.44 -12.61
N ARG A 42 -6.51 -11.74 -13.42
CA ARG A 42 -7.04 -10.39 -13.14
C ARG A 42 -8.55 -10.40 -12.93
N ILE A 43 -9.00 -9.70 -11.88
CA ILE A 43 -10.42 -9.46 -11.59
C ILE A 43 -10.64 -7.95 -11.50
N ASN A 44 -11.57 -7.44 -12.31
CA ASN A 44 -11.96 -6.03 -12.33
C ASN A 44 -13.39 -5.83 -11.79
N CYS A 45 -13.46 -5.30 -10.57
CA CYS A 45 -14.67 -4.92 -9.85
C CYS A 45 -14.83 -3.39 -9.74
N ALA A 46 -14.11 -2.61 -10.53
CA ALA A 46 -14.07 -1.16 -10.37
C ALA A 46 -15.38 -0.49 -10.76
N ARG A 47 -15.77 0.57 -10.03
CA ARG A 47 -16.92 1.43 -10.33
C ARG A 47 -18.25 0.68 -10.47
N ARG A 48 -18.51 -0.27 -9.58
CA ARG A 48 -19.73 -1.10 -9.55
C ARG A 48 -20.63 -0.81 -8.35
N ASN A 49 -20.44 0.33 -7.69
CA ASN A 49 -21.18 0.74 -6.49
C ASN A 49 -21.13 -0.27 -5.32
N LEU A 50 -20.08 -1.09 -5.26
CA LEU A 50 -19.97 -2.16 -4.27
C LEU A 50 -19.87 -1.58 -2.86
N LEU A 51 -20.64 -2.13 -1.93
CA LEU A 51 -20.59 -1.79 -0.50
C LEU A 51 -19.56 -2.65 0.27
N SER A 52 -19.22 -3.80 -0.28
CA SER A 52 -18.23 -4.75 0.25
C SER A 52 -17.53 -5.50 -0.89
N ILE A 53 -16.39 -6.11 -0.59
CA ILE A 53 -15.68 -6.98 -1.52
C ILE A 53 -16.50 -8.27 -1.73
N PRO A 54 -16.92 -8.61 -2.96
CA PRO A 54 -17.67 -9.83 -3.21
C PRO A 54 -16.82 -11.09 -2.95
N GLN A 55 -17.47 -12.17 -2.56
CA GLN A 55 -16.84 -13.45 -2.19
C GLN A 55 -17.66 -14.60 -2.80
N PRO A 56 -17.05 -15.75 -3.14
CA PRO A 56 -15.63 -16.05 -2.97
C PRO A 56 -14.75 -15.43 -4.07
N ILE A 57 -13.48 -15.18 -3.74
CA ILE A 57 -12.45 -14.74 -4.69
C ILE A 57 -11.63 -15.97 -5.14
N PRO A 58 -11.43 -16.19 -6.45
CA PRO A 58 -10.53 -17.24 -6.96
C PRO A 58 -9.11 -17.14 -6.40
N THR A 59 -8.53 -18.24 -5.93
CA THR A 59 -7.21 -18.28 -5.26
C THR A 59 -6.02 -18.06 -6.20
N ASN A 60 -6.22 -18.22 -7.51
CA ASN A 60 -5.21 -17.97 -8.54
C ASN A 60 -5.13 -16.48 -8.95
N VAL A 61 -5.93 -15.60 -8.37
CA VAL A 61 -5.91 -14.17 -8.69
C VAL A 61 -4.58 -13.53 -8.27
N GLU A 62 -4.00 -12.72 -9.16
CA GLU A 62 -2.80 -11.91 -8.90
C GLU A 62 -3.13 -10.41 -8.85
N TYR A 63 -4.17 -9.95 -9.55
CA TYR A 63 -4.54 -8.54 -9.63
C TYR A 63 -6.04 -8.35 -9.36
N LEU A 64 -6.35 -7.64 -8.28
CA LEU A 64 -7.72 -7.35 -7.87
C LEU A 64 -7.97 -5.83 -7.86
N TYR A 65 -8.83 -5.38 -8.76
CA TYR A 65 -9.18 -3.96 -8.91
C TYR A 65 -10.58 -3.69 -8.34
N LEU A 66 -10.64 -2.96 -7.23
CA LEU A 66 -11.86 -2.61 -6.48
C LEU A 66 -12.05 -1.08 -6.39
N PHE A 67 -11.35 -0.30 -7.21
CA PHE A 67 -11.36 1.15 -7.12
C PHE A 67 -12.70 1.78 -7.53
N GLY A 68 -12.98 2.96 -6.96
CA GLY A 68 -14.17 3.73 -7.31
C GLY A 68 -15.48 3.09 -6.84
N ASN A 69 -15.47 2.39 -5.71
CA ASN A 69 -16.66 1.77 -5.11
C ASN A 69 -17.07 2.49 -3.81
N ASN A 70 -18.06 1.94 -3.11
CA ASN A 70 -18.59 2.46 -1.85
C ASN A 70 -18.16 1.61 -0.64
N ILE A 71 -17.04 0.88 -0.76
CA ILE A 71 -16.56 -0.03 0.29
C ILE A 71 -16.12 0.79 1.49
N SER A 72 -16.72 0.54 2.64
CA SER A 72 -16.41 1.26 3.89
C SER A 72 -15.63 0.43 4.90
N THR A 73 -15.71 -0.90 4.79
CA THR A 73 -15.04 -1.86 5.67
C THR A 73 -14.51 -3.04 4.85
N ILE A 74 -13.33 -3.53 5.20
CA ILE A 74 -12.81 -4.82 4.72
C ILE A 74 -13.09 -5.82 5.83
N LYS A 75 -13.83 -6.91 5.55
CA LYS A 75 -14.09 -7.92 6.59
C LYS A 75 -12.82 -8.73 6.85
N GLU A 76 -12.66 -9.20 8.08
CA GLU A 76 -11.60 -10.14 8.45
C GLU A 76 -11.66 -11.39 7.56
N GLY A 77 -10.50 -11.89 7.15
CA GLY A 77 -10.38 -13.10 6.34
C GLY A 77 -10.79 -12.98 4.86
N VAL A 78 -11.21 -11.80 4.38
CA VAL A 78 -11.60 -11.56 2.97
C VAL A 78 -10.50 -11.91 1.97
N PHE A 79 -9.24 -11.86 2.41
CA PHE A 79 -8.07 -12.19 1.59
C PHE A 79 -7.37 -13.50 1.99
N THR A 80 -7.97 -14.28 2.91
CA THR A 80 -7.38 -15.54 3.37
C THR A 80 -7.22 -16.51 2.20
N GLY A 81 -6.03 -17.10 2.07
CA GLY A 81 -5.72 -18.06 1.01
C GLY A 81 -5.40 -17.44 -0.36
N LEU A 82 -5.48 -16.11 -0.50
CA LEU A 82 -5.17 -15.41 -1.75
C LEU A 82 -3.68 -15.07 -1.86
N SER A 83 -2.81 -16.05 -1.61
CA SER A 83 -1.35 -15.86 -1.55
C SER A 83 -0.72 -15.43 -2.88
N ASN A 84 -1.41 -15.62 -4.01
CA ASN A 84 -0.93 -15.20 -5.33
C ASN A 84 -1.13 -13.70 -5.62
N LEU A 85 -1.90 -12.97 -4.80
CA LEU A 85 -2.14 -11.55 -5.02
C LEU A 85 -0.85 -10.75 -5.00
N LYS A 86 -0.59 -10.04 -6.10
CA LYS A 86 0.51 -9.09 -6.28
C LYS A 86 0.03 -7.64 -6.20
N THR A 87 -1.20 -7.36 -6.61
CA THR A 87 -1.78 -6.01 -6.57
C THR A 87 -3.22 -6.02 -6.08
N VAL A 88 -3.50 -5.18 -5.09
CA VAL A 88 -4.85 -4.85 -4.63
C VAL A 88 -5.05 -3.34 -4.74
N SER A 89 -6.04 -2.92 -5.53
CA SER A 89 -6.43 -1.51 -5.70
C SER A 89 -7.79 -1.28 -5.06
N LEU A 90 -7.78 -0.52 -3.98
CA LEU A 90 -8.94 -0.12 -3.16
C LEU A 90 -9.09 1.40 -3.12
N ASP A 91 -8.45 2.11 -4.05
CA ASP A 91 -8.49 3.56 -4.10
C ASP A 91 -9.88 4.09 -4.45
N SER A 92 -10.17 5.33 -4.04
CA SER A 92 -11.46 5.99 -4.27
C SER A 92 -12.63 5.17 -3.71
N ASN A 93 -12.51 4.74 -2.45
CA ASN A 93 -13.55 4.07 -1.67
C ASN A 93 -13.92 4.90 -0.42
N LYS A 94 -14.68 4.32 0.51
CA LYS A 94 -15.13 4.98 1.74
C LYS A 94 -14.48 4.38 2.99
N ILE A 95 -13.36 3.68 2.85
CA ILE A 95 -12.71 2.95 3.94
C ILE A 95 -12.25 3.94 5.00
N SER A 96 -12.78 3.85 6.22
CA SER A 96 -12.42 4.74 7.33
C SER A 96 -11.53 4.08 8.37
N ARG A 97 -11.56 2.76 8.43
CA ARG A 97 -10.80 1.94 9.37
C ARG A 97 -10.24 0.72 8.66
N ILE A 98 -9.02 0.38 9.03
CA ILE A 98 -8.40 -0.89 8.70
C ILE A 98 -7.96 -1.48 10.04
N GLU A 99 -8.29 -2.74 10.27
CA GLU A 99 -8.01 -3.45 11.52
C GLU A 99 -6.86 -4.43 11.33
N LYS A 100 -6.43 -5.01 12.45
CA LYS A 100 -5.36 -6.00 12.47
C LYS A 100 -5.74 -7.16 11.54
N GLU A 101 -4.75 -7.77 10.88
CA GLU A 101 -4.91 -9.01 10.11
C GLU A 101 -5.82 -8.92 8.87
N MET A 102 -6.37 -7.74 8.52
CA MET A 102 -7.19 -7.57 7.32
C MET A 102 -6.47 -7.96 6.02
N PHE A 103 -5.13 -7.82 5.97
CA PHE A 103 -4.30 -8.21 4.83
C PHE A 103 -3.42 -9.44 5.13
N GLN A 104 -3.74 -10.21 6.16
CA GLN A 104 -2.98 -11.40 6.52
C GLN A 104 -2.98 -12.42 5.38
N GLY A 105 -1.86 -13.11 5.19
CA GLY A 105 -1.70 -14.13 4.15
C GLY A 105 -1.34 -13.58 2.77
N LEU A 106 -1.35 -12.27 2.57
CA LEU A 106 -0.96 -11.60 1.32
C LEU A 106 0.57 -11.47 1.17
N HIS A 107 1.28 -12.57 1.35
CA HIS A 107 2.75 -12.58 1.41
C HIS A 107 3.43 -12.16 0.11
N ASN A 108 2.79 -12.35 -1.05
CA ASN A 108 3.33 -11.95 -2.36
C ASN A 108 2.82 -10.58 -2.83
N LEU A 109 2.10 -9.83 -1.99
CA LEU A 109 1.55 -8.54 -2.38
C LEU A 109 2.67 -7.52 -2.57
N GLU A 110 2.78 -6.97 -3.77
CA GLU A 110 3.79 -5.97 -4.13
C GLU A 110 3.23 -4.54 -4.09
N LYS A 111 1.93 -4.38 -4.37
CA LYS A 111 1.27 -3.08 -4.42
C LYS A 111 -0.08 -3.08 -3.71
N LEU A 112 -0.23 -2.16 -2.77
CA LEU A 112 -1.48 -1.86 -2.09
C LEU A 112 -1.84 -0.39 -2.29
N ASP A 113 -2.96 -0.16 -2.96
CA ASP A 113 -3.45 1.20 -3.24
C ASP A 113 -4.71 1.51 -2.41
N LEU A 114 -4.56 2.39 -1.42
CA LEU A 114 -5.61 2.85 -0.51
C LEU A 114 -5.83 4.37 -0.63
N ARG A 115 -5.39 4.97 -1.75
CA ARG A 115 -5.52 6.41 -1.97
C ARG A 115 -6.99 6.84 -2.01
N TRP A 116 -7.29 8.09 -1.67
CA TRP A 116 -8.65 8.64 -1.74
C TRP A 116 -9.68 7.81 -0.95
N ASN A 117 -9.36 7.56 0.32
CA ASN A 117 -10.24 6.92 1.28
C ASN A 117 -10.46 7.85 2.50
N ASN A 118 -11.09 7.34 3.56
CA ASN A 118 -11.38 8.09 4.79
C ASN A 118 -10.53 7.64 5.99
N ILE A 119 -9.41 6.97 5.76
CA ILE A 119 -8.61 6.32 6.80
C ILE A 119 -8.06 7.40 7.75
N SER A 120 -8.46 7.35 9.02
CA SER A 120 -7.95 8.28 10.04
C SER A 120 -6.95 7.64 11.01
N THR A 121 -7.04 6.32 11.17
CA THR A 121 -6.24 5.53 12.11
C THR A 121 -5.77 4.26 11.41
N ILE A 122 -4.48 3.96 11.54
CA ILE A 122 -3.87 2.70 11.12
C ILE A 122 -3.33 2.08 12.42
N LYS A 123 -3.86 0.92 12.81
CA LYS A 123 -3.44 0.24 14.04
C LYS A 123 -2.07 -0.43 13.85
N GLU A 124 -1.37 -0.66 14.95
CA GLU A 124 -0.17 -1.49 15.01
C GLU A 124 -0.42 -2.87 14.36
N GLY A 125 0.59 -3.37 13.63
CA GLY A 125 0.56 -4.72 13.03
C GLY A 125 -0.38 -4.89 11.82
N LEU A 126 -0.98 -3.81 11.32
CA LEU A 126 -1.92 -3.86 10.20
C LEU A 126 -1.29 -4.36 8.89
N PHE A 127 -0.03 -4.00 8.65
CA PHE A 127 0.72 -4.45 7.48
C PHE A 127 1.61 -5.66 7.76
N THR A 128 1.47 -6.29 8.93
CA THR A 128 2.22 -7.51 9.27
C THR A 128 1.92 -8.60 8.25
N GLY A 129 2.98 -9.24 7.76
CA GLY A 129 2.88 -10.31 6.75
C GLY A 129 2.96 -9.82 5.30
N LEU A 130 2.91 -8.50 5.04
CA LEU A 130 3.11 -7.89 3.72
C LEU A 130 4.60 -7.70 3.39
N SER A 131 5.40 -8.75 3.60
CA SER A 131 6.87 -8.67 3.51
C SER A 131 7.39 -8.33 2.11
N ASN A 132 6.65 -8.64 1.04
CA ASN A 132 7.02 -8.30 -0.34
C ASN A 132 6.43 -6.98 -0.86
N LEU A 133 5.74 -6.21 -0.01
CA LEU A 133 5.11 -4.96 -0.43
C LEU A 133 6.16 -3.92 -0.80
N LYS A 134 6.14 -3.45 -2.04
CA LYS A 134 7.04 -2.43 -2.59
C LYS A 134 6.41 -1.05 -2.63
N THR A 135 5.10 -0.97 -2.87
CA THR A 135 4.39 0.30 -3.00
C THR A 135 3.13 0.33 -2.13
N LEU A 136 3.06 1.34 -1.26
CA LEU A 136 1.91 1.62 -0.40
C LEU A 136 1.39 3.03 -0.65
N GLY A 137 0.17 3.12 -1.21
CA GLY A 137 -0.51 4.37 -1.47
C GLY A 137 -1.53 4.73 -0.40
N LEU A 138 -1.27 5.75 0.42
CA LEU A 138 -2.19 6.28 1.44
C LEU A 138 -2.53 7.77 1.20
N ARG A 139 -2.20 8.30 0.02
CA ARG A 139 -2.49 9.69 -0.35
C ARG A 139 -3.98 10.00 -0.26
N ASN A 140 -4.32 11.20 0.21
CA ASN A 140 -5.69 11.68 0.31
C ASN A 140 -6.55 10.80 1.23
N ASN A 141 -6.15 10.78 2.50
CA ASN A 141 -6.84 10.14 3.60
C ASN A 141 -6.97 11.16 4.77
N LYS A 142 -7.32 10.70 5.96
CA LYS A 142 -7.52 11.54 7.16
C LYS A 142 -6.50 11.24 8.26
N ILE A 143 -5.36 10.64 7.91
CA ILE A 143 -4.35 10.17 8.87
C ILE A 143 -3.73 11.39 9.55
N SER A 144 -3.83 11.48 10.88
CA SER A 144 -3.26 12.58 11.66
C SER A 144 -2.04 12.19 12.48
N ARG A 145 -1.90 10.90 12.80
CA ARG A 145 -0.81 10.36 13.60
C ARG A 145 -0.28 9.09 12.95
N ILE A 146 1.04 8.94 13.01
CA ILE A 146 1.75 7.70 12.67
C ILE A 146 2.25 7.15 14.01
N GLU A 147 1.72 6.03 14.46
CA GLU A 147 2.16 5.36 15.67
C GLU A 147 3.49 4.64 15.45
N LYS A 148 4.18 4.33 16.55
CA LYS A 148 5.36 3.46 16.51
C LYS A 148 4.96 2.12 15.88
N GLU A 149 5.85 1.52 15.10
CA GLU A 149 5.62 0.20 14.49
C GLU A 149 4.45 0.13 13.49
N MET A 150 3.86 1.27 13.08
CA MET A 150 2.81 1.32 12.07
C MET A 150 3.20 0.61 10.76
N PHE A 151 4.46 0.75 10.35
CA PHE A 151 5.00 0.15 9.12
C PHE A 151 5.86 -1.10 9.37
N GLN A 152 5.75 -1.71 10.56
CA GLN A 152 6.51 -2.90 10.89
C GLN A 152 6.18 -4.05 9.92
N GLY A 153 7.21 -4.77 9.49
CA GLY A 153 7.11 -5.88 8.54
C GLY A 153 7.21 -5.47 7.07
N LEU A 154 7.16 -4.18 6.75
CA LEU A 154 7.28 -3.64 5.39
C LEU A 154 8.74 -3.51 4.92
N HIS A 155 9.53 -4.58 5.09
CA HIS A 155 10.98 -4.56 4.85
C HIS A 155 11.37 -4.24 3.40
N ASN A 156 10.53 -4.63 2.44
CA ASN A 156 10.75 -4.39 1.02
C ASN A 156 10.03 -3.15 0.46
N LEU A 157 9.45 -2.30 1.33
CA LEU A 157 8.72 -1.13 0.87
C LEU A 157 9.69 -0.09 0.32
N GLU A 158 9.54 0.21 -0.97
CA GLU A 158 10.34 1.19 -1.72
C GLU A 158 9.66 2.55 -1.76
N LYS A 159 8.32 2.57 -1.90
CA LYS A 159 7.54 3.79 -2.15
C LYS A 159 6.37 3.91 -1.19
N LEU A 160 6.39 4.98 -0.39
CA LEU A 160 5.33 5.33 0.55
C LEU A 160 4.75 6.71 0.19
N SER A 161 3.43 6.79 0.04
CA SER A 161 2.76 8.08 -0.17
C SER A 161 1.76 8.37 0.95
N LEU A 162 2.04 9.40 1.74
CA LEU A 162 1.18 9.94 2.80
C LEU A 162 0.76 11.38 2.52
N SER A 163 0.89 11.84 1.27
CA SER A 163 0.47 13.18 0.87
C SER A 163 -1.03 13.41 1.07
N PHE A 164 -1.45 14.66 1.23
CA PHE A 164 -2.85 15.04 1.44
C PHE A 164 -3.48 14.29 2.63
N ASN A 165 -2.78 14.28 3.76
CA ASN A 165 -3.28 13.79 5.03
C ASN A 165 -3.26 14.93 6.07
N LYS A 166 -3.40 14.61 7.36
CA LYS A 166 -3.45 15.56 8.47
C LYS A 166 -2.26 15.39 9.42
N ILE A 167 -1.14 14.87 8.92
CA ILE A 167 0.03 14.55 9.75
C ILE A 167 0.68 15.85 10.22
N SER A 168 0.95 15.97 11.52
CA SER A 168 1.57 17.17 12.10
C SER A 168 3.06 17.04 12.38
N ARG A 169 3.55 15.81 12.50
CA ARG A 169 4.94 15.49 12.83
C ARG A 169 5.27 14.06 12.39
N ILE A 170 6.53 13.83 12.09
CA ILE A 170 7.10 12.49 11.94
C ILE A 170 8.24 12.31 12.93
N GLU A 171 8.51 11.09 13.35
CA GLU A 171 9.62 10.75 14.24
C GLU A 171 10.41 9.60 13.63
N LYS A 172 11.71 9.53 13.92
CA LYS A 172 12.63 8.58 13.28
C LYS A 172 12.22 7.12 13.54
N GLU A 173 11.69 6.85 14.73
CA GLU A 173 11.21 5.54 15.19
C GLU A 173 10.03 5.03 14.36
N MET A 174 9.25 5.92 13.73
CA MET A 174 8.10 5.54 12.90
C MET A 174 8.52 4.78 11.63
N PHE A 175 9.77 4.93 11.19
CA PHE A 175 10.31 4.30 9.98
C PHE A 175 11.16 3.06 10.29
N GLN A 176 11.16 2.61 11.55
CA GLN A 176 11.80 1.36 11.92
C GLN A 176 11.20 0.20 11.11
N GLY A 177 12.06 -0.60 10.49
CA GLY A 177 11.67 -1.76 9.67
C GLY A 177 11.57 -1.47 8.17
N LEU A 178 11.58 -0.21 7.75
CA LEU A 178 11.53 0.20 6.34
C LEU A 178 12.91 0.18 5.68
N HIS A 179 13.49 -1.02 5.55
CA HIS A 179 14.90 -1.21 5.16
C HIS A 179 15.22 -0.74 3.74
N ASN A 180 14.24 -0.81 2.84
CA ASN A 180 14.39 -0.52 1.42
C ASN A 180 13.64 0.75 0.97
N LEU A 181 13.25 1.64 1.89
CA LEU A 181 12.52 2.85 1.53
C LEU A 181 13.38 3.80 0.69
N GLU A 182 12.90 4.09 -0.51
CA GLU A 182 13.58 4.96 -1.47
C GLU A 182 12.85 6.30 -1.64
N ILE A 183 11.52 6.28 -1.67
CA ILE A 183 10.72 7.48 -1.95
C ILE A 183 9.60 7.64 -0.94
N PHE A 184 9.57 8.81 -0.31
CA PHE A 184 8.55 9.17 0.65
C PHE A 184 7.87 10.50 0.31
N TYR A 185 6.57 10.44 0.06
CA TYR A 185 5.76 11.62 -0.28
C TYR A 185 4.93 12.10 0.93
N LEU A 186 5.11 13.37 1.29
CA LEU A 186 4.47 14.05 2.42
C LEU A 186 3.73 15.34 2.03
N GLU A 187 3.62 15.63 0.73
CA GLU A 187 2.96 16.85 0.25
C GLU A 187 1.59 17.13 0.89
N ASN A 188 1.28 18.40 1.15
CA ASN A 188 -0.05 18.81 1.63
C ASN A 188 -0.49 18.14 2.94
N ASN A 189 0.44 17.93 3.86
CA ASN A 189 0.13 17.72 5.28
C ASN A 189 0.16 19.06 6.00
N ASN A 190 -0.96 19.79 5.97
CA ASN A 190 -1.00 21.20 6.38
C ASN A 190 -0.67 21.44 7.87
N LEU A 191 -0.72 20.40 8.72
CA LEU A 191 -0.35 20.51 10.12
C LEU A 191 1.15 20.23 10.37
N MET A 192 1.89 19.80 9.34
CA MET A 192 3.29 19.40 9.44
C MET A 192 4.17 20.60 9.75
N LYS A 193 4.70 20.68 10.97
CA LYS A 193 5.60 21.78 11.33
C LYS A 193 7.01 21.53 10.79
N CYS A 194 7.66 22.55 10.26
CA CYS A 194 9.09 22.47 9.96
C CYS A 194 9.88 22.32 11.27
N GLY A 195 10.93 21.50 11.29
CA GLY A 195 11.76 21.30 12.47
C GLY A 195 12.73 20.14 12.32
N CYS A 196 13.55 19.92 13.36
CA CYS A 196 14.65 18.93 13.33
C CYS A 196 14.23 17.48 13.23
N HIS A 197 12.94 17.19 13.34
CA HIS A 197 12.41 15.84 13.13
C HIS A 197 12.51 15.37 11.67
N LEU A 198 12.42 16.29 10.70
CA LEU A 198 12.58 16.00 9.26
C LEU A 198 14.01 15.55 8.89
N PRO A 199 15.08 16.30 9.21
CA PRO A 199 16.44 15.80 8.97
C PRO A 199 16.77 14.56 9.80
N ALA A 200 16.24 14.45 11.02
CA ALA A 200 16.55 13.35 11.93
C ALA A 200 16.13 11.99 11.38
N PHE A 201 14.96 11.88 10.73
CA PHE A 201 14.55 10.59 10.15
C PHE A 201 15.39 10.22 8.92
N VAL A 202 15.75 11.18 8.07
CA VAL A 202 16.62 10.91 6.91
C VAL A 202 17.99 10.43 7.38
N LYS A 203 18.57 11.11 8.39
CA LYS A 203 19.82 10.69 9.05
C LYS A 203 19.69 9.30 9.67
N TYR A 204 18.55 8.98 10.27
CA TYR A 204 18.28 7.64 10.82
C TYR A 204 18.29 6.56 9.74
N ILE A 205 17.57 6.74 8.63
CA ILE A 205 17.55 5.77 7.52
C ILE A 205 18.97 5.57 6.96
N LYS A 206 19.73 6.65 6.79
CA LYS A 206 21.13 6.57 6.33
C LYS A 206 22.03 5.84 7.33
N LYS A 207 21.91 6.13 8.63
CA LYS A 207 22.74 5.52 9.68
C LYS A 207 22.41 4.04 9.89
N VAL A 208 21.13 3.69 9.93
CA VAL A 208 20.67 2.35 10.34
C VAL A 208 20.63 1.39 9.15
N TYR A 209 20.22 1.86 7.97
CA TYR A 209 20.03 0.99 6.80
C TYR A 209 21.05 1.25 5.68
N ASN A 210 21.96 2.22 5.84
CA ASN A 210 22.88 2.67 4.80
C ASN A 210 22.18 3.03 3.47
N ARG A 211 20.97 3.58 3.57
CA ARG A 211 20.14 3.99 2.42
C ARG A 211 19.90 5.49 2.42
N THR A 212 19.59 5.99 1.24
CA THR A 212 19.14 7.37 1.03
C THR A 212 17.66 7.33 0.68
N VAL A 213 16.86 8.19 1.31
CA VAL A 213 15.44 8.34 1.00
C VAL A 213 15.20 9.71 0.36
N ALA A 214 14.62 9.70 -0.83
CA ALA A 214 14.11 10.89 -1.49
C ALA A 214 12.78 11.29 -0.84
N VAL A 215 12.75 12.50 -0.30
CA VAL A 215 11.57 13.03 0.40
C VAL A 215 11.05 14.21 -0.40
N SER A 216 9.78 14.12 -0.81
CA SER A 216 9.03 15.22 -1.42
C SER A 216 7.91 15.61 -0.48
N GLY A 217 7.90 16.84 -0.02
CA GLY A 217 6.83 17.30 0.86
C GLY A 217 6.79 18.80 1.03
N THR A 218 5.96 19.22 1.96
CA THR A 218 5.87 20.60 2.43
C THR A 218 5.71 20.59 3.95
N CYS A 219 6.33 21.56 4.61
CA CYS A 219 6.14 21.82 6.03
C CYS A 219 5.77 23.30 6.24
N GLN A 220 5.22 23.61 7.42
CA GLN A 220 4.78 24.95 7.80
C GLN A 220 5.68 25.52 8.91
N GLU A 221 6.18 26.74 8.72
CA GLU A 221 6.91 27.51 9.75
C GLU A 221 5.94 28.21 10.70
N GLY A 222 6.44 28.77 11.80
CA GLY A 222 5.62 29.48 12.80
C GLY A 222 4.82 30.66 12.23
N SER A 223 5.28 31.26 11.13
CA SER A 223 4.61 32.35 10.40
C SER A 223 3.43 31.87 9.52
N GLY A 224 3.22 30.56 9.38
CA GLY A 224 2.25 30.00 8.43
C GLY A 224 2.80 29.82 7.01
N LYS A 225 4.02 30.28 6.73
CA LYS A 225 4.67 30.06 5.43
C LYS A 225 4.93 28.57 5.20
N ARG A 226 4.63 28.10 3.98
CA ARG A 226 4.92 26.72 3.55
C ARG A 226 6.29 26.64 2.88
N ILE A 227 7.08 25.66 3.29
CA ILE A 227 8.44 25.40 2.82
C ILE A 227 8.45 24.02 2.13
N PRO A 228 8.87 23.94 0.86
CA PRO A 228 9.10 22.66 0.19
C PRO A 228 10.22 21.87 0.88
N ILE A 229 9.98 20.59 1.11
CA ILE A 229 10.98 19.61 1.51
C ILE A 229 11.50 19.01 0.20
N LEU A 230 12.70 19.42 -0.22
CA LEU A 230 13.35 18.93 -1.43
C LEU A 230 14.62 18.18 -1.04
N ASP A 231 14.60 16.86 -1.30
CA ASP A 231 15.75 15.96 -1.40
C ASP A 231 16.92 16.24 -0.43
N TYR A 232 16.73 15.84 0.82
CA TYR A 232 17.74 15.94 1.88
C TYR A 232 19.08 15.25 1.53
N SER A 233 19.10 14.33 0.57
CA SER A 233 20.33 13.66 0.12
C SER A 233 21.35 14.61 -0.49
N GLN A 234 20.91 15.80 -0.90
CA GLN A 234 21.74 16.84 -1.51
C GLN A 234 22.20 17.91 -0.51
N CYS A 235 21.68 17.96 0.72
CA CYS A 235 22.15 18.91 1.75
C CYS A 235 23.49 18.39 2.34
N GLN A 236 24.62 18.64 1.66
CA GLN A 236 25.95 18.10 2.04
C GLN A 236 26.61 18.80 3.25
N ASN A 237 26.21 20.03 3.63
CA ASN A 237 26.90 20.76 4.70
C ASN A 237 25.96 21.75 5.41
N TYR A 238 25.68 21.52 6.70
CA TYR A 238 24.82 22.37 7.54
C TYR A 238 25.47 23.75 7.87
N SER A 239 26.74 23.96 7.52
CA SER A 239 27.54 25.13 7.90
C SER A 239 27.56 26.27 6.88
N LEU A 240 26.98 26.12 5.69
CA LEU A 240 27.03 27.13 4.63
C LEU A 240 25.64 27.74 4.35
N PHE A 241 25.24 28.66 5.23
CA PHE A 241 23.99 29.42 5.09
C PHE A 241 24.18 30.83 4.51
N GLN A 242 25.13 31.04 3.61
CA GLN A 242 25.27 32.34 2.94
C GLN A 242 25.62 32.18 1.45
N ARG A 243 24.64 32.56 0.61
CA ARG A 243 24.73 32.89 -0.82
C ARG A 243 25.13 31.73 -1.75
N ASN A 244 24.17 30.91 -2.17
CA ASN A 244 24.00 30.53 -3.58
C ASN A 244 22.68 29.79 -3.85
N LEU A 245 22.11 30.09 -5.02
CA LEU A 245 20.72 29.89 -5.42
C LEU A 245 20.37 28.47 -5.91
N GLN A 246 20.94 27.41 -5.30
CA GLN A 246 20.61 26.01 -5.65
C GLN A 246 20.24 25.12 -4.45
N CYS A 247 20.23 25.65 -3.22
CA CYS A 247 19.85 24.93 -1.99
C CYS A 247 18.92 25.76 -1.08
N GLN A 248 17.99 26.53 -1.65
CA GLN A 248 17.18 27.51 -0.91
C GLN A 248 16.07 26.92 0.00
N THR A 249 15.99 25.59 0.19
CA THR A 249 14.90 24.93 0.93
C THR A 249 15.33 24.05 2.10
N CYS A 250 16.63 23.85 2.37
CA CYS A 250 17.06 23.27 3.65
C CYS A 250 16.85 24.36 4.72
N SER A 251 15.61 24.50 5.24
CA SER A 251 15.16 25.57 6.15
C SER A 251 16.24 26.04 7.12
N GLY A 252 16.36 27.35 7.39
CA GLY A 252 17.32 27.96 8.34
C GLY A 252 17.17 27.53 9.82
N ILE A 253 16.59 26.36 10.05
CA ILE A 253 16.47 25.67 11.31
C ILE A 253 17.85 25.09 11.65
N LYS A 254 18.55 25.76 12.56
CA LYS A 254 19.71 25.16 13.23
C LYS A 254 19.23 23.98 14.07
N CYS A 255 19.63 22.78 13.68
CA CYS A 255 19.41 21.58 14.46
C CYS A 255 20.70 21.25 15.20
N ASN A 256 20.72 21.52 16.50
CA ASN A 256 21.75 21.00 17.37
C ASN A 256 21.41 19.53 17.67
N GLU A 257 22.42 18.66 17.62
CA GLU A 257 22.28 17.22 17.88
C GLU A 257 21.87 16.92 19.33
#